data_AF-A0A0F3RCA5-F1
#
_entry.id   AF-A0A0F3RCA5-F1
#
_cell.length_a   1.000
_cell.length_b   1.000
_cell.length_c   1.000
_cell.angle_alpha   90.00
_cell.angle_beta   90.00
_cell.angle_gamma   90.00
#
_symmetry.space_group_name_H-M   'P 1'
#
loop_
_entity.id
_entity.type
_entity.pdbx_description
1 polymer ?
#
loop_
_entity_poly.entity_id
_entity_poly.type
_entity_poly.pdbx_seq_one_letter_code
_entity_poly.pdbx_strand_id
1 'polypeptide(L)' 'MSIYDLEKNCGIGDSTIMHFIKENSTKKSLSTPVIIALAQYFNMSIDYMIGRSQPI' A
#
# COMPACT_ATOMS: atom_id res chain seq x y z
N MET A 1 9.81 6.50 -6.45
CA MET A 1 8.85 6.60 -5.33
C MET A 1 9.65 6.48 -4.05
N SER A 2 9.72 7.55 -3.26
CA SER A 2 10.33 7.51 -1.94
C SER A 2 9.33 7.02 -0.90
N ILE A 3 9.81 6.44 0.20
CA ILE A 3 8.97 6.07 1.35
C ILE A 3 8.30 7.34 1.94
N TYR A 4 9.02 8.46 1.93
CA TYR A 4 8.51 9.77 2.31
C TYR A 4 7.28 10.22 1.49
N ASP A 5 7.24 9.90 0.20
CA ASP A 5 6.09 10.27 -0.65
C ASP A 5 4.86 9.46 -0.25
N LEU A 6 5.03 8.19 0.09
CA LEU A 6 3.96 7.32 0.56
C LEU A 6 3.47 7.74 1.94
N GLU A 7 4.35 8.14 2.84
CA GLU A 7 3.96 8.66 4.15
C GLU A 7 3.12 9.93 4.01
N LYS A 8 3.59 10.89 3.21
CA LYS A 8 2.91 12.17 3.01
C LYS A 8 1.56 12.05 2.30
N ASN A 9 1.47 11.19 1.28
CA ASN A 9 0.27 11.10 0.45
C ASN A 9 -0.72 10.02 0.93
N CYS A 10 -0.25 8.95 1.56
CA CYS A 10 -1.09 7.82 1.97
C CYS A 10 -1.28 7.73 3.49
N GLY A 11 -0.61 8.58 4.29
CA GLY A 11 -0.72 8.57 5.75
C GLY A 11 -0.16 7.30 6.40
N ILE A 12 0.81 6.66 5.74
CA ILE A 12 1.44 5.41 6.22
C ILE A 12 2.79 5.75 6.83
N GLY A 13 2.98 5.48 8.12
CA GLY A 13 4.28 5.73 8.76
C GLY A 13 5.40 4.87 8.12
N ASP A 14 6.59 5.45 8.02
CA ASP A 14 7.79 4.82 7.45
C ASP A 14 8.04 3.40 7.99
N SER A 15 7.88 3.21 9.30
CA SER A 15 8.07 1.90 9.96
C SER A 15 7.07 0.85 9.47
N THR A 16 5.84 1.26 9.17
CA THR A 16 4.78 0.37 8.64
C THR A 16 5.09 0.00 7.20
N ILE A 17 5.56 0.94 6.38
CA ILE A 17 5.98 0.65 4.99
C ILE A 17 7.17 -0.30 4.99
N MET A 18 8.19 -0.03 5.81
CA MET A 18 9.36 -0.89 5.95
C MET A 18 8.98 -2.30 6.39
N HIS A 19 8.07 -2.44 7.36
CA HIS A 19 7.55 -3.74 7.77
C HIS A 19 6.71 -4.40 6.68
N PHE A 20 5.96 -3.65 5.89
CA PHE A 20 5.11 -4.22 4.83
C PHE A 20 5.93 -4.72 3.63
N ILE A 21 6.95 -3.97 3.21
CA ILE A 21 7.82 -4.30 2.07
C ILE A 21 8.79 -5.45 2.43
N LYS A 22 9.15 -5.60 3.70
CA LYS A 22 10.09 -6.64 4.13
C LYS A 22 9.51 -8.04 3.88
N GLU A 23 10.20 -8.81 3.04
CA GLU A 23 9.78 -10.10 2.48
C GLU A 23 9.33 -11.13 3.55
N ASN A 24 9.97 -11.10 4.72
CA ASN A 24 9.72 -11.98 5.88
C ASN A 24 8.87 -11.37 7.00
N SER A 25 8.09 -10.32 6.72
CA SER A 25 7.19 -9.74 7.70
C SER A 25 5.98 -10.62 7.98
N THR A 26 5.67 -10.80 9.27
CA THR A 26 4.43 -11.44 9.74
C THR A 26 3.22 -10.52 9.65
N LYS A 27 3.42 -9.21 9.45
CA LYS A 27 2.38 -8.20 9.29
C LYS A 27 2.34 -7.72 7.83
N LYS A 28 1.67 -8.50 6.99
CA LYS A 28 1.39 -8.16 5.57
C LYS A 28 0.01 -7.52 5.35
N SER A 29 -0.68 -7.12 6.42
CA SER A 29 -1.97 -6.45 6.31
C SER A 29 -1.83 -4.96 6.59
N LEU A 30 -2.35 -4.15 5.67
CA LEU A 30 -2.58 -2.73 5.89
C LEU A 30 -4.02 -2.51 6.34
N SER A 31 -4.30 -1.36 6.94
CA SER A 31 -5.68 -0.98 7.27
C SER A 31 -6.43 -0.59 6.00
N THR A 32 -7.76 -0.76 5.99
CA THR A 32 -8.61 -0.41 4.84
C THR A 32 -8.43 1.03 4.36
N PRO A 33 -8.33 2.06 5.23
CA PRO A 33 -8.08 3.45 4.79
C PRO A 33 -6.76 3.60 4.03
N VAL A 34 -5.72 2.88 4.46
CA VAL A 34 -4.41 2.89 3.80
C VAL A 34 -4.48 2.24 2.42
N ILE A 35 -5.22 1.12 2.30
CA ILE A 35 -5.43 0.45 1.01
C ILE A 35 -6.16 1.37 0.03
N ILE A 36 -7.17 2.10 0.50
CA ILE A 36 -7.90 3.09 -0.32
C ILE A 36 -6.96 4.22 -0.77
N ALA A 37 -6.16 4.77 0.15
CA ALA A 37 -5.23 5.85 -0.16
C ALA A 37 -4.16 5.43 -1.18
N LEU A 38 -3.64 4.20 -1.05
CA LEU A 38 -2.71 3.62 -2.03
C LEU A 38 -3.37 3.45 -3.40
N ALA A 39 -4.58 2.89 -3.46
CA ALA A 39 -5.32 2.72 -4.71
C ALA A 39 -5.55 4.08 -5.42
N GLN A 40 -5.89 5.12 -4.66
CA GLN A 40 -6.03 6.49 -5.19
C GLN A 40 -4.70 7.07 -5.66
N TYR A 41 -3.63 6.90 -4.88
CA TYR A 41 -2.29 7.40 -5.21
C TYR A 41 -1.71 6.77 -6.47
N PHE A 42 -1.92 5.46 -6.65
CA PHE A 42 -1.51 4.72 -7.85
C PHE A 42 -2.53 4.79 -9.00
N ASN A 43 -3.65 5.48 -8.80
CA ASN A 43 -4.76 5.58 -9.74
C ASN A 43 -5.21 4.22 -10.31
N MET A 44 -5.37 3.23 -9.42
CA MET A 44 -5.77 1.87 -9.76
C MET A 44 -6.94 1.38 -8.90
N SER A 45 -7.65 0.36 -9.38
CA SER A 45 -8.71 -0.25 -8.58
C SER A 45 -8.13 -0.97 -7.37
N ILE A 46 -8.89 -0.98 -6.27
CA ILE A 46 -8.54 -1.76 -5.08
C ILE A 46 -8.43 -3.24 -5.45
N ASP A 47 -9.34 -3.76 -6.28
CA ASP A 47 -9.33 -5.15 -6.73
C ASP A 47 -8.02 -5.53 -7.45
N TYR A 48 -7.49 -4.64 -8.27
CA TYR A 48 -6.19 -4.83 -8.92
C TYR A 48 -5.06 -4.80 -7.89
N MET A 49 -5.09 -3.83 -6.97
CA MET A 49 -4.06 -3.66 -5.93
C MET A 49 -3.96 -4.87 -4.99
N ILE A 50 -5.08 -5.52 -4.67
CA ILE A 50 -5.10 -6.70 -3.79
C ILE A 50 -5.09 -8.04 -4.57
N GLY A 51 -4.88 -8.00 -5.89
CA GLY A 51 -4.75 -9.19 -6.73
C GLY A 51 -6.05 -9.97 -6.96
N ARG A 52 -7.21 -9.33 -6.78
CA ARG A 52 -8.53 -9.90 -7.09
C ARG A 52 -8.91 -9.75 -8.57
N SER A 53 -8.26 -8.86 -9.31
CA SER A 53 -8.39 -8.74 -10.76
C SER A 53 -7.04 -8.85 -11.45
N GLN A 54 -7.05 -9.41 -12.67
CA GLN A 54 -5.88 -9.43 -13.56
C GLN A 54 -5.85 -8.13 -14.39
N PRO A 55 -4.66 -7.65 -14.81
CA PRO A 55 -4.60 -6.60 -15.83
C PRO A 55 -5.25 -7.15 -17.11
N ILE A 56 -6.19 -6.38 -17.68
CA ILE A 56 -6.83 -6.67 -18.97
C ILE A 56 -5.87 -6.25 -20.08
#